data_AF-V9D7V5-F1
#
_entry.id   AF-V9D7V5-F1
#
_cell.length_a   1.000
_cell.length_b   1.000
_cell.length_c   1.000
_cell.angle_alpha   90.00
_cell.angle_beta   90.00
_cell.angle_gamma   90.00
#
_symmetry.space_group_name_H-M   'P 1'
#
loop_
_entity.id
_entity.type
_entity.pdbx_description
1 polymer ?
#
loop_
_entity_poly.entity_id
_entity_poly.type
_entity_poly.pdbx_seq_one_letter_code
_entity_poly.pdbx_strand_id
1 'polypeptide(L)'
;MSSQALAGERRPVSSTLHGRRSTLRQRQSHSIPFSGTSWLDEARTTTTNEALVLTETEHKTHFLTKAFGSPYYGCYALAITIFLIGVIRDSLYKSALEEQPIYPPLHQPALGVLLFLSGNVLVLTSMWALGVTGTYLGDYFGILMDEKVEGFPFNVTGAPMYWGSTLSFLGTALYYGRVAGLLLTLEVFVMYLGALQFEDPFTAEIYAQKESRPVTRSMSKQKDRKKA
;
A
#
# COMPACT_ATOMS: atom_id res chain seq x y z
N MET A 1 25.41 -46.27 -72.27
CA MET A 1 26.09 -45.78 -73.49
C MET A 1 25.55 -44.39 -73.74
N SER A 2 26.16 -43.36 -73.12
CA SER A 2 27.18 -42.47 -73.71
C SER A 2 26.54 -41.53 -74.73
N SER A 3 26.36 -40.24 -74.43
CA SER A 3 27.20 -39.09 -74.87
C SER A 3 26.19 -38.01 -75.31
N GLN A 4 26.38 -36.70 -75.27
CA GLN A 4 27.54 -35.84 -75.05
C GLN A 4 27.04 -34.40 -74.84
N ALA A 5 27.87 -33.60 -74.20
CA ALA A 5 27.77 -32.15 -74.03
C ALA A 5 27.96 -31.39 -75.34
N LEU A 6 27.44 -30.15 -75.43
CA LEU A 6 28.05 -29.10 -76.24
C LEU A 6 28.02 -27.77 -75.50
N ALA A 7 29.22 -27.22 -75.28
CA ALA A 7 29.46 -25.87 -74.79
C ALA A 7 29.63 -24.91 -75.99
N GLY A 8 29.24 -23.65 -75.84
CA GLY A 8 29.40 -22.61 -76.86
C GLY A 8 29.41 -21.19 -76.29
N GLU A 9 30.63 -20.72 -76.03
CA GLU A 9 31.22 -19.37 -75.99
C GLU A 9 30.37 -18.06 -76.11
N ARG A 10 30.86 -17.06 -75.37
CA ARG A 10 30.46 -15.65 -75.07
C ARG A 10 30.42 -14.68 -76.30
N ARG A 11 29.64 -13.58 -76.28
CA ARG A 11 29.99 -12.15 -75.91
C ARG A 11 28.99 -11.17 -76.64
N PRO A 12 28.94 -9.81 -76.44
CA PRO A 12 29.11 -8.96 -75.26
C PRO A 12 28.15 -7.70 -75.18
N VAL A 13 28.34 -6.87 -74.13
CA VAL A 13 28.08 -5.40 -73.99
C VAL A 13 26.65 -4.84 -73.71
N SER A 14 26.50 -4.41 -72.44
CA SER A 14 25.94 -3.13 -71.90
C SER A 14 24.58 -2.60 -72.34
N SER A 15 23.68 -2.45 -71.35
CA SER A 15 23.06 -1.13 -71.06
C SER A 15 22.33 -1.13 -69.71
N THR A 16 22.93 -0.39 -68.76
CA THR A 16 22.28 0.63 -67.92
C THR A 16 21.05 0.32 -67.02
N LEU A 17 21.25 0.70 -65.75
CA LEU A 17 20.38 1.45 -64.85
C LEU A 17 19.45 0.70 -63.87
N HIS A 18 19.75 1.03 -62.61
CA HIS A 18 18.82 1.35 -61.52
C HIS A 18 18.29 0.22 -60.63
N GLY A 19 18.63 0.37 -59.35
CA GLY A 19 17.67 0.12 -58.28
C GLY A 19 17.95 -1.08 -57.40
N ARG A 20 18.82 -0.92 -56.40
CA ARG A 20 18.47 -0.83 -54.97
C ARG A 20 19.72 -1.10 -54.14
N ARG A 21 20.25 -0.04 -53.51
CA ARG A 21 21.14 -0.19 -52.36
C ARG A 21 20.33 -0.86 -51.25
N SER A 22 20.73 -2.06 -50.87
CA SER A 22 20.29 -2.74 -49.65
C SER A 22 20.86 -1.99 -48.44
N THR A 23 20.20 -0.90 -48.05
CA THR A 23 20.37 -0.33 -46.72
C THR A 23 19.74 -1.30 -45.73
N LEU A 24 20.56 -2.16 -45.14
CA LEU A 24 20.26 -2.90 -43.91
C LEU A 24 19.82 -1.87 -42.86
N ARG A 25 18.51 -1.67 -42.75
CA ARG A 25 17.89 -0.84 -41.71
C ARG A 25 18.01 -1.66 -40.42
N GLN A 26 19.10 -1.42 -39.71
CA GLN A 26 19.32 -1.89 -38.35
C GLN A 26 18.09 -1.50 -37.53
N ARG A 27 17.25 -2.48 -37.22
CA ARG A 27 16.05 -2.30 -36.42
C ARG A 27 16.54 -1.96 -35.02
N GLN A 28 16.56 -0.68 -34.67
CA GLN A 28 16.74 -0.20 -33.30
C GLN A 28 15.74 -0.94 -32.43
N SER A 29 16.23 -1.92 -31.68
CA SER A 29 15.55 -2.38 -30.47
C SER A 29 15.55 -1.19 -29.53
N HIS A 30 14.41 -0.51 -29.41
CA HIS A 30 14.19 0.41 -28.31
C HIS A 30 14.22 -0.42 -27.02
N SER A 31 15.41 -0.57 -26.46
CA SER A 31 15.58 -0.91 -25.06
C SER A 31 15.00 0.25 -24.26
N ILE A 32 13.85 0.03 -23.63
CA ILE A 32 13.31 0.93 -22.62
C ILE A 32 14.40 1.04 -21.54
N PRO A 33 14.95 2.23 -21.26
CA PRO A 33 15.89 2.37 -20.17
C PRO A 33 15.11 2.15 -18.87
N PHE A 34 15.27 0.98 -18.26
CA PHE A 34 14.82 0.73 -16.90
C PHE A 34 15.76 1.48 -15.96
N SER A 35 15.47 2.77 -15.75
CA SER A 35 16.03 3.56 -14.66
C SER A 35 15.47 2.99 -13.36
N GLY A 36 16.27 2.17 -12.67
CA GLY A 36 15.87 1.41 -11.48
C GLY A 36 15.63 2.22 -10.21
N THR A 37 15.44 3.55 -10.31
CA THR A 37 15.29 4.42 -9.13
C THR A 37 14.07 5.34 -9.15
N SER A 38 13.30 5.46 -10.25
CA SER A 38 12.18 6.41 -10.28
C SER A 38 10.85 5.83 -9.78
N TRP A 39 10.56 4.55 -10.05
CA TRP A 39 9.23 4.00 -9.78
C TRP A 39 8.95 3.77 -8.29
N LEU A 40 9.97 3.40 -7.51
CA LEU A 40 9.83 3.20 -6.07
C LEU A 40 9.76 4.54 -5.31
N ASP A 41 10.39 5.59 -5.83
CA ASP A 41 10.28 6.94 -5.26
C ASP A 41 8.94 7.57 -5.65
N GLU A 42 8.49 7.39 -6.90
CA GLU A 42 7.25 7.95 -7.42
C GLU A 42 5.99 7.26 -6.85
N ALA A 43 6.02 5.94 -6.68
CA ALA A 43 4.97 5.19 -5.98
C ALA A 43 4.94 5.48 -4.47
N ARG A 44 6.08 5.82 -3.87
CA ARG A 44 6.20 6.25 -2.47
C ARG A 44 5.67 7.69 -2.26
N THR A 45 5.52 8.48 -3.32
CA THR A 45 5.07 9.88 -3.22
C THR A 45 3.59 10.14 -3.50
N THR A 46 2.84 9.28 -4.19
CA THR A 46 1.54 9.74 -4.72
C THR A 46 0.33 9.39 -3.85
N THR A 47 0.34 8.30 -3.07
CA THR A 47 -0.85 7.88 -2.31
C THR A 47 -0.70 8.05 -0.79
N THR A 48 0.49 7.78 -0.27
CA THR A 48 0.86 8.03 1.14
C THR A 48 0.85 9.53 1.47
N ASN A 49 1.36 10.37 0.57
CA ASN A 49 1.42 11.81 0.81
C ASN A 49 0.04 12.45 0.89
N GLU A 50 -0.95 12.03 0.09
CA GLU A 50 -2.28 12.67 0.13
C GLU A 50 -3.04 12.39 1.42
N ALA A 51 -3.01 11.13 1.89
CA ALA A 51 -3.64 10.76 3.16
C ALA A 51 -2.95 11.44 4.35
N LEU A 52 -1.61 11.47 4.37
CA LEU A 52 -0.82 12.17 5.39
C LEU A 52 -1.02 13.70 5.33
N VAL A 53 -1.12 14.27 4.13
CA VAL A 53 -1.41 15.70 3.95
C VAL A 53 -2.81 16.03 4.47
N LEU A 54 -3.82 15.18 4.23
CA LEU A 54 -5.17 15.39 4.74
C LEU A 54 -5.21 15.35 6.28
N THR A 55 -4.49 14.41 6.90
CA THR A 55 -4.47 14.28 8.35
C THR A 55 -3.69 15.43 8.98
N GLU A 56 -2.52 15.78 8.44
CA GLU A 56 -1.74 16.95 8.86
C GLU A 56 -2.52 18.27 8.67
N THR A 57 -3.27 18.39 7.57
CA THR A 57 -4.16 19.52 7.31
C THR A 57 -5.30 19.57 8.32
N GLU A 58 -5.93 18.44 8.67
CA GLU A 58 -6.94 18.42 9.74
C GLU A 58 -6.34 18.85 11.08
N HIS A 59 -5.15 18.37 11.43
CA HIS A 59 -4.49 18.74 12.68
C HIS A 59 -4.18 20.25 12.74
N LYS A 60 -3.78 20.87 11.62
CA LYS A 60 -3.45 22.30 11.56
C LYS A 60 -4.66 23.21 11.41
N THR A 61 -5.69 22.78 10.67
CA THR A 61 -6.79 23.65 10.24
C THR A 61 -8.13 23.31 10.88
N HIS A 62 -8.27 22.11 11.43
CA HIS A 62 -9.50 21.57 12.00
C HIS A 62 -10.68 21.67 11.02
N PHE A 63 -10.47 21.42 9.73
CA PHE A 63 -11.46 21.66 8.68
C PHE A 63 -12.65 20.69 8.79
N LEU A 64 -12.41 19.40 9.01
CA LEU A 64 -13.46 18.39 9.23
C LEU A 64 -14.17 18.67 10.54
N THR A 65 -13.41 18.97 11.59
CA THR A 65 -13.98 19.37 12.88
C THR A 65 -14.92 20.59 12.72
N LYS A 66 -14.54 21.59 11.91
CA LYS A 66 -15.38 22.75 11.60
C LYS A 66 -16.58 22.39 10.72
N ALA A 67 -16.42 21.51 9.74
CA ALA A 67 -17.50 21.08 8.85
C ALA A 67 -18.58 20.27 9.57
N PHE A 68 -18.18 19.39 10.51
CA PHE A 68 -19.07 18.51 11.26
C PHE A 68 -19.44 19.04 12.65
N GLY A 69 -18.90 20.20 13.05
CA GLY A 69 -19.19 20.87 14.32
C GLY A 69 -18.66 20.17 15.58
N SER A 70 -17.99 19.02 15.44
CA SER A 70 -17.41 18.26 16.56
C SER A 70 -16.25 17.39 16.06
N PRO A 71 -15.12 17.31 16.81
CA PRO A 71 -14.00 16.45 16.44
C PRO A 71 -14.38 14.97 16.41
N TYR A 72 -15.29 14.53 17.29
CA TYR A 72 -15.80 13.16 17.29
C TYR A 72 -16.61 12.85 16.03
N TYR A 73 -17.52 13.74 15.62
CA TYR A 73 -18.32 13.52 14.42
C TYR A 73 -17.47 13.57 13.16
N GLY A 74 -16.47 14.47 13.09
CA GLY A 74 -15.49 14.47 12.01
C GLY A 74 -14.69 13.17 11.94
N CYS A 75 -14.20 12.67 13.08
CA CYS A 75 -13.46 11.41 13.14
C CYS A 75 -14.32 10.20 12.76
N TYR A 76 -15.58 10.11 13.23
CA TYR A 76 -16.49 9.05 12.82
C TYR A 76 -16.86 9.11 11.33
N ALA A 77 -17.08 10.31 10.79
CA ALA A 77 -17.31 10.48 9.35
C ALA A 77 -16.10 9.98 8.55
N LEU A 78 -14.89 10.35 8.95
CA LEU A 78 -13.66 9.86 8.35
C LEU A 78 -13.53 8.33 8.45
N ALA A 79 -13.79 7.77 9.63
CA ALA A 79 -13.76 6.33 9.86
C ALA A 79 -14.70 5.57 8.92
N ILE A 80 -15.94 6.07 8.75
CA ILE A 80 -16.92 5.50 7.82
C ILE A 80 -16.40 5.59 6.38
N THR A 81 -15.86 6.74 5.98
CA THR A 81 -15.30 6.92 4.64
C THR A 81 -14.14 5.96 4.37
N ILE A 82 -13.16 5.86 5.27
CA ILE A 82 -12.01 4.96 5.13
C ILE A 82 -12.49 3.51 5.05
N PHE A 83 -13.41 3.11 5.94
CA PHE A 83 -13.95 1.75 5.95
C PHE A 83 -14.67 1.41 4.64
N LEU A 84 -15.54 2.29 4.14
CA LEU A 84 -16.26 2.06 2.88
C LEU A 84 -15.33 1.99 1.67
N ILE A 85 -14.34 2.87 1.60
CA ILE A 85 -13.30 2.81 0.56
C ILE A 85 -12.53 1.49 0.67
N GLY A 86 -12.22 1.05 1.89
CA GLY A 86 -11.59 -0.26 2.15
C GLY A 86 -12.41 -1.42 1.60
N VAL A 87 -13.72 -1.47 1.88
CA VAL A 87 -14.62 -2.51 1.36
C VAL A 87 -14.64 -2.53 -0.17
N ILE A 88 -14.73 -1.36 -0.81
CA ILE A 88 -14.72 -1.26 -2.27
C ILE A 88 -13.38 -1.73 -2.83
N ARG A 89 -12.26 -1.26 -2.26
CA ARG A 89 -10.91 -1.66 -2.65
C ARG A 89 -10.73 -3.17 -2.56
N ASP A 90 -11.15 -3.78 -1.46
CA ASP A 90 -10.97 -5.21 -1.23
C ASP A 90 -11.82 -6.06 -2.20
N SER A 91 -13.02 -5.57 -2.56
CA SER A 91 -13.87 -6.18 -3.60
C SER A 91 -13.22 -6.12 -4.99
N LEU A 92 -12.69 -4.95 -5.37
CA LEU A 92 -11.96 -4.76 -6.63
C LEU A 92 -10.68 -5.60 -6.67
N TYR A 93 -9.94 -5.64 -5.57
CA TYR A 93 -8.75 -6.46 -5.39
C TYR A 93 -9.05 -7.94 -5.63
N LYS A 94 -10.09 -8.47 -4.98
CA LYS A 94 -10.49 -9.86 -5.16
C LYS A 94 -10.88 -10.16 -6.61
N SER A 95 -11.70 -9.29 -7.21
CA SER A 95 -12.15 -9.44 -8.60
C SER A 95 -10.96 -9.47 -9.57
N ALA A 96 -10.01 -8.55 -9.39
CA ALA A 96 -8.80 -8.49 -10.20
C ALA A 96 -7.90 -9.73 -10.03
N LEU A 97 -7.82 -10.29 -8.82
CA LEU A 97 -7.06 -11.53 -8.58
C LEU A 97 -7.69 -12.77 -9.21
N GLU A 98 -9.01 -12.84 -9.25
CA GLU A 98 -9.72 -13.98 -9.84
C GLU A 98 -9.48 -14.09 -11.35
N GLU A 99 -9.28 -12.96 -12.04
CA GLU A 99 -8.97 -12.88 -13.48
C GLU A 99 -7.53 -13.28 -13.84
N GLN A 100 -6.61 -13.33 -12.87
CA GLN A 100 -5.23 -13.72 -13.12
C GLN A 100 -5.11 -15.22 -13.41
N PRO A 101 -3.99 -15.72 -13.97
CA PRO A 101 -3.70 -17.15 -14.01
C PRO A 101 -3.29 -17.68 -12.62
N ILE A 102 -3.58 -18.95 -12.32
CA ILE A 102 -3.07 -19.61 -11.11
C ILE A 102 -1.60 -19.95 -11.36
N TYR A 103 -0.74 -19.66 -10.39
CA TYR A 103 0.64 -20.12 -10.37
C TYR A 103 0.79 -21.24 -9.34
N PRO A 104 0.85 -22.53 -9.75
CA PRO A 104 0.77 -23.66 -8.84
C PRO A 104 1.79 -23.65 -7.67
N PRO A 105 3.06 -23.25 -7.85
CA PRO A 105 4.02 -23.19 -6.74
C PRO A 105 3.62 -22.22 -5.61
N LEU A 106 2.80 -21.22 -5.92
CA LEU A 106 2.33 -20.21 -4.98
C LEU A 106 1.02 -20.60 -4.29
N HIS A 107 0.28 -21.56 -4.85
CA HIS A 107 -1.02 -21.96 -4.34
C HIS A 107 -0.86 -22.81 -3.07
N GLN A 108 -0.85 -22.15 -1.92
CA GLN A 108 -0.63 -22.76 -0.60
C GLN A 108 -1.80 -22.39 0.33
N PRO A 109 -3.00 -22.96 0.13
CA PRO A 109 -4.21 -22.51 0.79
C PRO A 109 -4.18 -22.66 2.31
N ALA A 110 -3.55 -23.71 2.86
CA ALA A 110 -3.44 -23.89 4.30
C ALA A 110 -2.62 -22.77 4.96
N LEU A 111 -1.46 -22.44 4.38
CA LEU A 111 -0.63 -21.32 4.84
C LEU A 111 -1.35 -19.99 4.63
N GLY A 112 -2.06 -19.84 3.51
CA GLY A 112 -2.88 -18.67 3.22
C GLY A 112 -3.94 -18.40 4.27
N VAL A 113 -4.71 -19.42 4.66
CA VAL A 113 -5.72 -19.33 5.74
C VAL A 113 -5.06 -18.99 7.07
N LEU A 114 -3.95 -19.65 7.42
CA LEU A 114 -3.24 -19.38 8.68
C LEU A 114 -2.82 -17.91 8.77
N LEU A 115 -2.14 -17.39 7.75
CA LEU A 115 -1.68 -16.00 7.71
C LEU A 115 -2.86 -15.02 7.74
N PHE A 116 -3.93 -15.31 6.99
CA PHE A 116 -5.12 -14.47 6.97
C PHE A 116 -5.78 -14.40 8.35
N LEU A 117 -5.96 -15.53 9.03
CA LEU A 117 -6.55 -15.56 10.37
C LEU A 117 -5.65 -14.86 11.40
N SER A 118 -4.34 -15.13 11.39
CA SER A 118 -3.39 -14.43 12.26
C SER A 118 -3.40 -12.92 12.02
N GLY A 119 -3.46 -12.50 10.76
CA GLY A 119 -3.56 -11.10 10.38
C GLY A 119 -4.82 -10.44 10.91
N ASN A 120 -5.97 -11.08 10.73
CA ASN A 120 -7.25 -10.60 11.26
C ASN A 120 -7.27 -10.53 12.79
N VAL A 121 -6.64 -11.48 13.49
CA VAL A 121 -6.50 -11.42 14.95
C VAL A 121 -5.76 -10.14 15.35
N LEU A 122 -4.62 -9.82 14.72
CA LEU A 122 -3.88 -8.58 15.02
C LEU A 122 -4.70 -7.32 14.71
N VAL A 123 -5.35 -7.25 13.54
CA VAL A 123 -6.17 -6.10 13.15
C VAL A 123 -7.33 -5.90 14.13
N LEU A 124 -8.16 -6.91 14.33
CA LEU A 124 -9.39 -6.79 15.12
C LEU A 124 -9.10 -6.54 16.59
N THR A 125 -8.07 -7.18 17.15
CA THR A 125 -7.71 -6.94 18.56
C THR A 125 -7.02 -5.60 18.77
N SER A 126 -6.27 -5.08 17.79
CA SER A 126 -5.76 -3.71 17.84
C SER A 126 -6.88 -2.68 17.78
N MET A 127 -7.85 -2.88 16.88
CA MET A 127 -9.03 -2.02 16.77
C MET A 127 -9.90 -2.07 18.02
N TRP A 128 -10.03 -3.24 18.65
CA TRP A 128 -10.71 -3.39 19.93
C TRP A 128 -10.02 -2.59 21.04
N ALA A 129 -8.69 -2.66 21.12
CA ALA A 129 -7.93 -1.99 22.16
C ALA A 129 -7.88 -0.46 21.98
N LEU A 130 -7.76 0.02 20.74
CA LEU A 130 -7.74 1.46 20.41
C LEU A 130 -9.14 2.10 20.32
N GLY A 131 -10.17 1.29 20.05
CA GLY A 131 -11.48 1.77 19.65
C GLY A 131 -11.47 2.44 18.26
N VAL A 132 -12.64 2.88 17.80
CA VAL A 132 -12.80 3.49 16.47
C VAL A 132 -11.95 4.76 16.33
N THR A 133 -11.98 5.65 17.33
CA THR A 133 -11.24 6.91 17.26
C THR A 133 -9.74 6.71 17.29
N GLY A 134 -9.23 5.77 18.09
CA GLY A 134 -7.79 5.46 18.10
C GLY A 134 -7.33 4.75 16.81
N THR A 135 -8.23 4.03 16.14
CA THR A 135 -7.93 3.32 14.88
C THR A 135 -7.93 4.27 13.67
N TYR A 136 -8.86 5.22 13.63
CA TYR A 136 -9.09 6.10 12.48
C TYR A 136 -8.61 7.54 12.74
N LEU A 137 -7.36 7.67 13.20
CA LEU A 137 -6.64 8.94 13.30
C LEU A 137 -7.31 10.01 14.19
N GLY A 138 -7.99 9.59 15.25
CA GLY A 138 -8.66 10.50 16.19
C GLY A 138 -7.71 11.46 16.90
N ASP A 139 -6.43 11.11 17.01
CA ASP A 139 -5.37 11.97 17.52
C ASP A 139 -5.16 13.23 16.67
N TYR A 140 -5.32 13.15 15.35
CA TYR A 140 -5.33 14.34 14.47
C TYR A 140 -6.54 15.26 14.73
N PHE A 141 -7.64 14.71 15.25
CA PHE A 141 -8.80 15.46 15.74
C PHE A 141 -8.65 15.93 17.21
N GLY A 142 -7.51 15.64 17.85
CA GLY A 142 -7.27 15.94 19.27
C GLY A 142 -7.93 14.98 20.25
N ILE A 143 -8.45 13.84 19.79
CA ILE A 143 -9.05 12.77 20.60
C ILE A 143 -7.93 11.83 21.03
N LEU A 144 -7.31 12.12 22.16
CA LEU A 144 -6.17 11.36 22.66
C LEU A 144 -6.60 10.37 23.76
N MET A 145 -6.10 9.14 23.71
CA MET A 145 -6.33 8.17 24.79
C MET A 145 -5.60 8.59 26.06
N ASP A 146 -6.05 8.09 27.22
CA ASP A 146 -5.46 8.40 28.52
C ASP A 146 -3.96 8.05 28.57
N GLU A 147 -3.63 6.87 28.06
CA GLU A 147 -2.27 6.32 27.92
C GLU A 147 -2.15 5.52 26.63
N LYS A 148 -0.91 5.26 26.19
CA LYS A 148 -0.67 4.38 25.04
C LYS A 148 -1.04 2.94 25.39
N VAL A 149 -1.63 2.23 24.44
CA VAL A 149 -1.95 0.81 24.62
C VAL A 149 -0.67 -0.01 24.46
N GLU A 150 -0.26 -0.68 25.54
CA GLU A 150 0.92 -1.56 25.55
C GLU A 150 0.54 -3.05 25.62
N GLY A 151 -0.74 -3.37 25.86
CA GLY A 151 -1.23 -4.75 25.92
C GLY A 151 -1.33 -5.42 24.55
N PHE A 152 -1.84 -6.65 24.50
CA PHE A 152 -2.06 -7.34 23.23
C PHE A 152 -3.01 -6.55 22.31
N PRO A 153 -2.69 -6.41 21.00
CA PRO A 153 -1.54 -6.99 20.27
C PRO A 153 -0.27 -6.11 20.21
N PHE A 154 -0.27 -4.93 20.84
CA PHE A 154 0.85 -3.97 20.83
C PHE A 154 2.10 -4.46 21.57
N ASN A 155 1.97 -5.39 22.53
CA ASN A 155 3.12 -6.07 23.14
C ASN A 155 3.83 -7.07 22.21
N VAL A 156 3.19 -7.48 21.10
CA VAL A 156 3.77 -8.43 20.13
C VAL A 156 4.46 -7.69 18.98
N THR A 157 3.87 -6.59 18.52
CA THR A 157 4.41 -5.74 17.46
C THR A 157 3.94 -4.30 17.64
N GLY A 158 4.78 -3.32 17.30
CA GLY A 158 4.46 -1.90 17.48
C GLY A 158 3.34 -1.39 16.57
N ALA A 159 3.07 -2.09 15.46
CA ALA A 159 2.14 -1.68 14.42
C ALA A 159 1.17 -2.80 14.02
N PRO A 160 0.41 -3.37 14.96
CA PRO A 160 -0.32 -4.63 14.77
C PRO A 160 -1.35 -4.57 13.64
N MET A 161 -1.97 -3.41 13.40
CA MET A 161 -2.90 -3.21 12.29
C MET A 161 -2.22 -3.32 10.92
N TYR A 162 -1.05 -2.69 10.77
CA TYR A 162 -0.27 -2.71 9.55
C TYR A 162 0.27 -4.10 9.24
N TRP A 163 0.90 -4.74 10.22
CA TRP A 163 1.38 -6.13 10.08
C TRP A 163 0.23 -7.10 9.83
N GLY A 164 -0.87 -6.95 10.57
CA GLY A 164 -2.03 -7.81 10.42
C GLY A 164 -2.67 -7.69 9.04
N SER A 165 -2.78 -6.47 8.51
CA SER A 165 -3.26 -6.25 7.14
C SER A 165 -2.31 -6.85 6.10
N THR A 166 -0.99 -6.65 6.21
CA THR A 166 -0.02 -7.31 5.30
C THR A 166 -0.15 -8.83 5.31
N LEU A 167 -0.33 -9.44 6.48
CA LEU A 167 -0.57 -10.89 6.60
C LEU A 167 -1.88 -11.31 5.91
N SER A 168 -2.93 -10.51 5.99
CA SER A 168 -4.20 -10.76 5.29
C SER A 168 -4.04 -10.68 3.76
N PHE A 169 -3.31 -9.70 3.24
CA PHE A 169 -3.00 -9.60 1.80
C PHE A 169 -2.16 -10.79 1.32
N LEU A 170 -1.09 -11.13 2.06
CA LEU A 170 -0.23 -12.27 1.76
C LEU A 170 -1.01 -13.59 1.82
N GLY A 171 -1.81 -13.77 2.86
CA GLY A 171 -2.64 -14.95 3.06
C GLY A 171 -3.61 -15.15 1.90
N THR A 172 -4.23 -14.06 1.44
CA THR A 172 -5.12 -14.07 0.27
C THR A 172 -4.37 -14.42 -1.02
N ALA A 173 -3.17 -13.87 -1.22
CA ALA A 173 -2.34 -14.16 -2.40
C ALA A 173 -1.97 -15.65 -2.48
N LEU A 174 -1.60 -16.26 -1.35
CA LEU A 174 -1.29 -17.69 -1.25
C LEU A 174 -2.53 -18.57 -1.39
N TYR A 175 -3.66 -18.14 -0.83
CA TYR A 175 -4.93 -18.85 -0.93
C TYR A 175 -5.39 -18.97 -2.38
N TYR A 176 -5.36 -17.88 -3.15
CA TYR A 176 -5.72 -17.92 -4.57
C TYR A 176 -4.56 -18.34 -5.49
N GLY A 177 -3.31 -18.38 -4.99
CA GLY A 177 -2.13 -18.76 -5.76
C GLY A 177 -1.82 -17.79 -6.91
N ARG A 178 -1.98 -16.47 -6.69
CA ARG A 178 -1.87 -15.44 -7.74
C ARG A 178 -0.62 -14.58 -7.55
N VAL A 179 0.22 -14.48 -8.57
CA VAL A 179 1.45 -13.65 -8.53
C VAL A 179 1.13 -12.17 -8.31
N ALA A 180 0.06 -11.66 -8.94
CA ALA A 180 -0.40 -10.29 -8.71
C ALA A 180 -0.70 -10.01 -7.23
N GLY A 181 -1.20 -11.00 -6.49
CA GLY A 181 -1.45 -10.87 -5.05
C GLY A 181 -0.17 -10.64 -4.25
N LEU A 182 0.96 -11.24 -4.65
CA LEU A 182 2.25 -10.97 -4.01
C LEU A 182 2.76 -9.56 -4.29
N LEU A 183 2.61 -9.08 -5.53
CA LEU A 183 3.02 -7.73 -5.90
C LEU A 183 2.22 -6.69 -5.13
N LEU A 184 0.90 -6.89 -5.02
CA LEU A 184 0.01 -6.01 -4.25
C LEU A 184 0.29 -6.10 -2.74
N THR A 185 0.61 -7.29 -2.23
CA THR A 185 1.08 -7.44 -0.84
C THR A 185 2.34 -6.62 -0.60
N LEU A 186 3.31 -6.68 -1.51
CA LEU A 186 4.55 -5.91 -1.42
C LEU A 186 4.29 -4.40 -1.49
N GLU A 187 3.45 -3.96 -2.42
CA GLU A 187 3.06 -2.56 -2.57
C GLU A 187 2.43 -2.02 -1.28
N VAL A 188 1.45 -2.73 -0.72
CA VAL A 188 0.80 -2.37 0.54
C VAL A 188 1.80 -2.36 1.69
N PHE A 189 2.71 -3.33 1.75
CA PHE A 189 3.74 -3.38 2.79
C PHE A 189 4.69 -2.17 2.71
N VAL A 190 5.15 -1.78 1.51
CA VAL A 190 5.99 -0.60 1.32
C VAL A 190 5.26 0.69 1.71
N MET A 191 3.99 0.81 1.33
CA MET A 191 3.14 1.93 1.74
C MET A 191 3.01 2.03 3.26
N TYR A 192 2.84 0.90 3.96
CA TYR A 192 2.78 0.85 5.43
C TYR A 192 4.09 1.22 6.10
N LEU A 193 5.23 0.79 5.56
CA LEU A 193 6.53 1.27 6.05
C LEU A 193 6.67 2.78 5.89
N GLY A 194 6.15 3.35 4.80
CA GLY A 194 6.06 4.79 4.61
C GLY A 194 5.20 5.45 5.69
N ALA A 195 3.97 4.96 5.90
CA ALA A 195 3.05 5.51 6.89
C ALA A 195 3.63 5.53 8.32
N LEU A 196 4.27 4.44 8.73
CA LEU A 196 4.90 4.33 10.05
C LEU A 196 6.01 5.37 10.29
N GLN A 197 6.74 5.77 9.25
CA GLN A 197 7.76 6.83 9.37
C GLN A 197 7.17 8.20 9.75
N PHE A 198 5.88 8.43 9.50
CA PHE A 198 5.20 9.68 9.86
C PHE A 198 4.33 9.52 11.11
N GLU A 199 3.64 8.38 11.26
CA GLU A 199 2.74 8.13 12.40
C GLU A 199 3.50 7.99 13.71
N ASP A 200 4.56 7.17 13.75
CA ASP A 200 5.34 6.92 14.98
C ASP A 200 5.88 8.21 15.63
N PRO A 201 6.56 9.12 14.89
CA PRO A 201 7.05 10.37 15.49
C PRO A 201 5.91 11.32 15.88
N PHE A 202 4.84 11.40 15.08
CA PHE A 202 3.68 12.23 15.40
C PHE A 202 3.02 11.77 16.71
N THR A 203 2.72 10.48 16.83
CA THR A 203 2.14 9.90 18.03
C THR A 203 3.08 10.05 19.23
N ALA A 204 4.39 9.91 19.06
CA ALA A 204 5.34 10.18 20.14
C ALA A 204 5.27 11.64 20.62
N GLU A 205 5.24 12.59 19.69
CA GLU A 205 5.22 14.02 20.00
C GLU A 205 3.94 14.43 20.75
N ILE A 206 2.77 14.04 20.27
CA ILE A 206 1.49 14.45 20.90
C ILE A 206 1.34 13.89 22.32
N TYR A 207 1.83 12.68 22.59
CA TYR A 207 1.79 12.09 23.93
C TYR A 207 2.84 12.73 24.85
N ALA A 208 4.04 13.06 24.35
CA ALA A 208 5.02 13.84 25.12
C ALA A 208 4.49 15.24 25.47
N GLN A 209 3.82 15.90 24.53
CA GLN A 209 3.14 17.18 24.79
C GLN A 209 2.04 17.02 25.84
N LYS A 210 1.24 15.95 25.78
CA LYS A 210 0.19 15.67 26.78
C LYS A 210 0.76 15.53 28.18
N GLU A 211 1.86 14.79 28.35
CA GLU A 211 2.52 14.60 29.64
C GLU A 211 3.15 15.89 30.18
N SER A 212 3.66 16.76 29.29
CA SER A 212 4.26 18.04 29.66
C SER A 212 3.24 19.11 30.07
N ARG A 213 1.95 18.96 29.73
CA ARG A 213 0.92 19.95 30.05
C ARG A 213 0.65 19.95 31.57
N PRO A 214 0.77 21.11 32.26
CA PRO A 214 0.50 21.19 33.68
C PRO A 214 -0.94 20.80 33.98
N VAL A 215 -1.13 19.87 34.91
CA VAL A 215 -2.45 19.39 35.33
C VAL A 215 -3.26 20.57 35.86
N THR A 216 -4.22 21.03 35.07
CA THR A 216 -5.16 22.07 35.50
C THR A 216 -6.14 21.49 36.51
N ARG A 217 -6.60 22.33 37.45
CA ARG A 217 -7.48 21.95 38.57
C ARG A 217 -8.82 21.31 38.16
N SER A 218 -9.22 21.45 36.89
CA SER A 218 -10.38 20.75 36.32
C SER A 218 -10.09 19.27 36.00
N MET A 219 -8.87 18.94 35.57
CA MET A 219 -8.46 17.57 35.24
C MET A 219 -8.21 16.72 36.49
N SER A 220 -7.80 17.33 37.62
CA SER A 220 -7.68 16.61 38.90
C SER A 220 -9.05 16.10 39.38
N LYS A 221 -10.10 16.94 39.33
CA LYS A 221 -11.47 16.54 39.68
C LYS A 221 -12.02 15.40 38.81
N GLN A 222 -11.64 15.35 37.53
CA GLN A 222 -12.06 14.28 36.62
C GLN A 222 -11.32 12.97 36.88
N LYS A 223 -10.03 13.05 37.24
CA LYS A 223 -9.21 11.89 37.64
C LYS A 223 -9.70 11.28 38.96
N ASP A 224 -10.11 12.11 39.91
CA ASP A 224 -10.65 11.67 41.20
C ASP A 224 -12.02 10.99 41.04
N ARG A 225 -12.84 11.44 40.09
CA ARG A 225 -14.17 10.87 39.82
C ARG A 225 -14.13 9.54 39.04
N LYS A 226 -13.04 9.26 38.30
CA LYS A 226 -12.81 7.95 37.65
C LYS A 226 -12.24 6.90 38.61
N LYS A 227 -11.70 7.32 39.76
CA LYS A 227 -11.12 6.44 40.79
C LYS A 227 -12.06 6.11 41.95
N ALA A 228 -13.20 6.79 42.04
CA ALA A 228 -14.26 6.57 43.03
C ALA A 228 -15.37 5.70 42.43
#